data_AF-A0A260X2U3-F1
#
_entry.id   AF-A0A260X2U3-F1
#
_cell.length_a   1.000
_cell.length_b   1.000
_cell.length_c   1.000
_cell.angle_alpha   90.00
_cell.angle_beta   90.00
_cell.angle_gamma   90.00
#
_symmetry.space_group_name_H-M   'P 1'
#
loop_
_entity.id
_entity.type
_entity.pdbx_description
1 polymer ?
#
loop_
_entity_poly.entity_id
_entity_poly.type
_entity_poly.pdbx_seq_one_letter_code
_entity_poly.pdbx_strand_id
1 'polypeptide(L)' 'MHHVVFWEDGGATDLNNLALVCRRCHRMIHHEGWQVVIGKDGHPYSIPPTAADPKRTPIPSFHRRRKRSA' A
#
# COMPACT_ATOMS: atom_id res chain seq x y z
N MET A 1 -9.49 -5.41 0.18
CA MET A 1 -9.03 -4.50 -0.89
C MET A 1 -8.98 -3.10 -0.32
N HIS A 2 -7.97 -2.33 -0.68
CA HIS A 2 -7.78 -0.95 -0.23
C HIS A 2 -7.41 -0.10 -1.43
N HIS A 3 -8.05 1.06 -1.56
CA HIS A 3 -7.70 2.04 -2.58
C HIS A 3 -6.51 2.88 -2.09
N VAL A 4 -5.47 3.02 -2.89
CA VAL A 4 -4.27 3.83 -2.56
C VAL A 4 -4.62 5.32 -2.57
N VAL A 5 -5.27 5.78 -3.63
CA VAL A 5 -6.03 7.02 -3.65
C VAL A 5 -7.46 6.65 -3.30
N PHE A 6 -8.00 7.21 -2.21
CA PHE A 6 -9.32 6.83 -1.73
C PHE A 6 -10.39 7.07 -2.81
N TRP A 7 -11.41 6.21 -2.80
CA TRP A 7 -12.56 6.36 -3.70
C TRP A 7 -13.25 7.72 -3.49
N GLU A 8 -13.35 8.18 -2.25
CA GLU A 8 -13.92 9.49 -1.89
C GLU A 8 -13.13 10.67 -2.49
N ASP A 9 -11.84 10.47 -2.78
CA ASP A 9 -10.96 11.45 -3.43
C ASP A 9 -10.92 11.30 -4.97
N GLY A 10 -11.80 10.47 -5.55
CA GLY A 10 -11.84 10.21 -6.99
C GLY A 10 -10.87 9.12 -7.47
N GLY A 11 -10.34 8.29 -6.57
CA GLY A 11 -9.47 7.18 -6.92
C GLY A 11 -10.17 6.14 -7.80
N ALA A 12 -9.56 5.80 -8.93
CA ALA A 12 -10.08 4.78 -9.85
C ALA A 12 -10.11 3.39 -9.21
N THR A 13 -11.12 2.58 -9.53
CA THR A 13 -11.16 1.17 -9.13
C THR A 13 -10.43 0.33 -10.18
N ASP A 14 -9.09 0.33 -10.14
CA ASP A 14 -8.25 -0.46 -11.03
C ASP A 14 -7.05 -1.07 -10.30
N LEU A 15 -6.38 -2.04 -10.93
CA LEU A 15 -5.27 -2.78 -10.31
C LEU A 15 -4.05 -1.90 -9.97
N ASN A 16 -3.94 -0.71 -10.55
CA ASN A 16 -2.86 0.25 -10.25
C ASN A 16 -3.20 1.15 -9.06
N ASN A 17 -4.46 1.17 -8.62
CA ASN A 17 -4.91 1.91 -7.45
C ASN A 17 -5.41 1.02 -6.30
N LEU A 18 -5.30 -0.31 -6.44
CA LEU A 18 -5.83 -1.27 -5.47
C LEU A 18 -4.75 -2.16 -4.88
N ALA A 19 -4.75 -2.28 -3.55
CA ALA A 19 -3.89 -3.22 -2.83
C ALA A 19 -4.75 -4.22 -2.02
N LEU A 20 -4.37 -5.50 -2.06
CA LEU A 20 -4.94 -6.50 -1.16
C LEU A 20 -4.23 -6.42 0.20
N VAL A 21 -5.00 -6.08 1.22
CA VAL A 21 -4.56 -6.01 2.61
C VAL A 21 -5.49 -6.83 3.49
N CYS A 22 -4.95 -7.44 4.56
CA CYS A 22 -5.78 -8.12 5.55
C CYS A 22 -6.52 -7.09 6.43
N ARG A 23 -7.53 -7.54 7.18
CA ARG A 23 -8.37 -6.67 8.03
C ARG A 23 -7.55 -5.80 8.99
N ARG A 24 -6.54 -6.38 9.64
CA ARG A 24 -5.66 -5.66 10.57
C ARG A 24 -4.90 -4.54 9.85
N CYS A 25 -4.25 -4.85 8.73
CA CYS A 25 -3.52 -3.85 7.97
C CYS A 25 -4.45 -2.76 7.43
N HIS A 26 -5.68 -3.10 7.04
CA HIS A 26 -6.66 -2.11 6.62
C HIS A 26 -6.97 -1.10 7.73
N ARG A 27 -7.18 -1.56 8.97
CA ARG A 27 -7.39 -0.68 10.13
C ARG A 27 -6.18 0.22 10.37
N MET A 28 -4.97 -0.34 10.33
CA MET A 28 -3.75 0.44 10.56
C MET A 28 -3.58 1.57 9.55
N ILE A 29 -3.96 1.34 8.29
CA ILE A 29 -3.92 2.37 7.24
C ILE A 29 -4.92 3.49 7.52
N HIS A 30 -6.15 3.14 7.90
CA HIS A 30 -7.21 4.12 8.15
C HIS A 30 -7.04 4.91 9.46
N HIS A 31 -6.39 4.34 10.48
CA HIS A 31 -6.44 4.90 11.83
C HIS A 31 -5.10 5.07 12.52
N GLU A 32 -4.04 4.44 12.03
CA GLU A 32 -2.74 4.41 12.72
C GLU A 32 -1.63 5.09 11.90
N GLY A 33 -2.00 5.83 10.85
CA GLY A 33 -1.07 6.64 10.05
C GLY A 33 -0.18 5.84 9.09
N TRP A 34 -0.48 4.56 8.88
CA TRP A 34 0.16 3.78 7.84
C TRP A 34 -0.35 4.21 6.47
N GLN A 35 0.52 4.18 5.46
CA GLN A 35 0.13 4.45 4.08
C GLN A 35 0.48 3.26 3.20
N VAL A 36 -0.21 3.15 2.06
CA VAL A 36 0.14 2.19 1.00
C VAL A 36 0.37 2.97 -0.28
N VAL A 37 1.41 2.63 -1.02
CA VAL A 37 1.70 3.19 -2.35
C VAL A 37 1.99 2.07 -3.34
N ILE A 38 1.69 2.27 -4.62
CA ILE A 38 2.14 1.36 -5.68
C ILE A 38 3.49 1.83 -6.21
N GLY A 39 4.50 0.97 -6.12
CA GLY A 39 5.83 1.26 -6.65
C GLY A 39 5.87 1.20 -8.18
N LYS A 40 6.96 1.71 -8.77
CA LYS A 40 7.18 1.69 -10.24
C LYS A 40 7.21 0.29 -10.84
N ASP A 41 7.41 -0.72 -10.00
CA ASP A 41 7.40 -2.13 -10.33
C ASP A 41 5.98 -2.74 -10.32
N GLY A 42 4.95 -1.94 -10.04
CA GLY A 42 3.56 -2.34 -9.96
C GLY A 42 3.17 -3.08 -8.67
N HIS A 43 3.99 -3.03 -7.62
CA HIS A 43 3.69 -3.70 -6.36
C HIS A 43 3.39 -2.73 -5.22
N PRO A 44 2.51 -3.11 -4.27
CA PRO A 44 2.26 -2.30 -3.07
C PRO A 44 3.47 -2.28 -2.13
N TYR A 45 3.72 -1.09 -1.58
CA TYR A 45 4.62 -0.81 -0.46
C TYR A 45 3.83 -0.21 0.69
N SER A 46 4.09 -0.70 1.91
CA SER A 46 3.57 -0.10 3.13
C SER A 46 4.57 0.92 3.66
N ILE A 47 4.09 2.12 3.99
CA ILE A 47 4.89 3.19 4.57
C ILE A 47 4.47 3.37 6.02
N PRO A 48 5.38 3.18 7.01
CA PRO A 48 5.06 3.35 8.41
C PRO A 48 4.79 4.83 8.77
N PRO A 49 4.07 5.09 9.88
CA PRO A 49 4.01 6.42 10.49
C PRO A 49 5.39 6.80 11.04
N THR A 50 5.65 8.09 11.16
CA THR A 50 6.92 8.63 11.70
C THR A 50 7.21 8.16 13.13
N ALA A 51 6.18 7.85 13.91
CA ALA A 51 6.31 7.28 15.25
C ALA A 51 6.92 5.86 15.26
N ALA A 52 6.69 5.08 14.19
CA ALA A 52 7.24 3.73 14.06
C ALA A 52 8.58 3.71 13.32
N ASP A 53 8.72 4.54 12.29
CA ASP A 53 10.00 4.79 11.61
C ASP A 53 10.07 6.25 11.16
N PRO A 54 10.95 7.07 11.78
CA PRO A 54 11.13 8.47 11.40
C PRO A 54 11.52 8.67 9.94
N LYS A 55 12.22 7.71 9.33
CA LYS A 55 12.63 7.76 7.92
C LYS A 55 11.52 7.34 6.96
N ARG A 56 10.40 6.83 7.48
CA ARG A 56 9.26 6.34 6.70
C ARG A 56 9.70 5.38 5.59
N THR A 57 10.58 4.44 5.92
CA THR A 57 11.20 3.53 4.96
C THR A 57 10.12 2.63 4.32
N PRO A 58 9.95 2.62 2.99
CA PRO A 58 8.95 1.78 2.34
C PRO A 58 9.23 0.28 2.52
N ILE A 59 8.22 -0.45 3.00
CA ILE A 59 8.29 -1.89 3.24
C ILE A 59 7.57 -2.62 2.10
N PRO A 60 8.24 -3.46 1.31
CA PRO A 60 7.60 -4.20 0.21
C PRO A 60 6.57 -5.20 0.74
N SER A 61 5.48 -5.39 0.00
CA SER A 61 4.47 -6.40 0.34
C SER A 61 5.05 -7.82 0.36
N PHE A 62 4.72 -8.59 1.40
CA PHE A 62 5.28 -9.93 1.65
C PHE A 62 5.01 -10.92 0.50
N HIS A 63 3.85 -10.81 -0.15
CA HIS A 63 3.43 -11.68 -1.26
C HIS A 63 3.82 -11.15 -2.65
N ARG A 64 4.90 -10.36 -2.74
CA ARG A 64 5.43 -9.84 -4.00
C ARG A 64 5.99 -10.98 -4.86
N ARG A 65 5.20 -11.48 -5.81
CA ARG A 65 5.75 -12.29 -6.91
C ARG A 65 6.55 -11.36 -7.80
N ARG A 66 7.87 -11.58 -7.89
CA ARG A 66 8.69 -10.91 -8.91
C ARG A 66 8.08 -11.23 -10.29
N LYS A 67 7.83 -10.21 -11.12
CA LYS A 67 7.55 -10.45 -12.54
C LYS A 67 8.73 -11.29 -13.07
N ARG A 68 8.45 -12.45 -13.64
CA ARG A 68 9.44 -13.15 -14.46
C ARG A 68 9.69 -12.24 -15.66
N SER A 69 10.95 -11.89 -15.90
CA SER A 69 11.35 -11.27 -17.16
C SER A 69 10.91 -12.22 -18.29
N ALA A 70 10.21 -11.68 -19.29
CA ALA A 70 9.89 -12.39 -20.52
C ALA A 70 11.14 -12.48 -21.40
#